data_AF-A0ABC9V8K9-F1
#
_entry.id   AF-A0ABC9V8K9-F1
#
_cell.length_a   1.000
_cell.length_b   1.000
_cell.length_c   1.000
_cell.angle_alpha   90.00
_cell.angle_beta   90.00
_cell.angle_gamma   90.00
#
_symmetry.space_group_name_H-M   'P 1'
#
loop_
_entity.id
_entity.type
_entity.pdbx_description
1 polymer ?
#
loop_
_entity_poly.entity_id
_entity_poly.type
_entity_poly.pdbx_seq_one_letter_code
_entity_poly.pdbx_strand_id
1 'polypeptide(L)' 'MDREHFMDFFRNDEKLEQLTPDDRIEIFLNVLLGSSDIDVKLLNELLNNYDISNIVISEK' A
#
# COMPACT_ATOMS: atom_id res chain seq x y z
N MET A 1 17.56 11.78 4.92
CA MET A 1 16.91 10.97 3.87
C MET A 1 16.13 11.93 3.00
N ASP A 2 16.46 12.03 1.73
CA ASP A 2 15.64 12.79 0.77
C ASP A 2 14.58 11.85 0.15
N ARG A 3 13.66 12.43 -0.64
CA ARG A 3 12.61 11.67 -1.32
C ARG A 3 13.17 10.53 -2.17
N GLU A 4 14.28 10.78 -2.86
CA GLU A 4 14.86 9.82 -3.81
C GLU A 4 15.39 8.58 -3.07
N HIS A 5 16.16 8.79 -2.00
CA HIS A 5 16.63 7.70 -1.14
C HIS A 5 15.48 6.87 -0.53
N PHE A 6 14.37 7.50 -0.13
CA PHE A 6 13.20 6.76 0.36
C PHE A 6 12.54 5.93 -0.75
N MET A 7 12.33 6.53 -1.92
CA MET A 7 11.72 5.84 -3.06
C MET A 7 12.60 4.68 -3.56
N ASP A 8 13.92 4.83 -3.51
CA ASP A 8 14.86 3.78 -3.91
C ASP A 8 14.88 2.63 -2.92
N PHE A 9 14.69 2.89 -1.63
CA PHE A 9 14.50 1.84 -0.63
C PHE A 9 13.24 1.01 -0.94
N PHE A 10 12.12 1.67 -1.23
CA PHE A 10 10.85 0.99 -1.50
C PHE A 10 10.81 0.26 -2.85
N ARG A 11 11.62 0.68 -3.83
CA ARG A 11 11.73 0.02 -5.15
C ARG A 11 12.71 -1.15 -5.16
N ASN A 12 13.42 -1.38 -4.07
CA ASN A 12 14.40 -2.46 -3.99
C ASN A 12 13.76 -3.68 -3.32
N ASP A 13 13.55 -4.73 -4.11
CA ASP A 13 12.93 -5.97 -3.64
C ASP A 13 13.71 -6.63 -2.48
N GLU A 14 15.05 -6.60 -2.51
CA GLU A 14 15.88 -7.15 -1.42
C GLU A 14 15.70 -6.39 -0.10
N LYS A 15 15.38 -5.08 -0.19
CA LYS A 15 15.10 -4.25 0.98
C LYS A 15 13.68 -4.47 1.48
N LEU A 16 12.71 -4.59 0.56
CA LEU A 16 11.34 -4.94 0.90
C LEU A 16 11.27 -6.29 1.63
N GLU A 17 12.02 -7.30 1.18
CA GLU A 17 12.10 -8.62 1.80
C GLU A 17 12.59 -8.61 3.26
N GLN A 18 13.31 -7.56 3.69
CA GLN A 18 13.75 -7.41 5.07
C GLN A 18 12.65 -6.90 6.01
N LEU A 19 11.54 -6.40 5.47
CA LEU A 19 10.42 -5.88 6.25
C LEU A 19 9.49 -7.02 6.68
N THR A 20 9.15 -7.02 7.96
CA THR A 20 8.11 -7.92 8.48
C THR A 20 6.74 -7.54 7.89
N PRO A 21 5.75 -8.45 7.93
CA PRO A 21 4.39 -8.11 7.53
C PRO A 21 3.84 -6.87 8.26
N ASP A 22 4.17 -6.70 9.55
CA ASP A 22 3.72 -5.57 10.35
C ASP A 22 4.36 -4.26 9.87
N ASP A 23 5.67 -4.25 9.59
CA ASP A 23 6.36 -3.06 9.05
C ASP A 23 5.74 -2.61 7.72
N ARG A 24 5.38 -3.58 6.86
CA ARG A 24 4.76 -3.29 5.56
C ARG A 24 3.37 -2.69 5.72
N ILE A 25 2.58 -3.17 6.68
CA ILE A 25 1.27 -2.61 7.01
C ILE A 25 1.43 -1.18 7.55
N GLU A 26 2.39 -0.95 8.44
CA GLU A 26 2.66 0.37 9.00
C GLU A 26 3.05 1.39 7.91
N ILE A 27 3.94 1.02 6.99
CA ILE A 27 4.32 1.87 5.86
C ILE A 27 3.12 2.20 5.00
N PHE A 28 2.30 1.20 4.64
CA PHE A 28 1.11 1.41 3.82
C PHE A 28 0.15 2.44 4.46
N LEU A 29 -0.08 2.33 5.77
CA LEU A 29 -0.97 3.24 6.50
C LEU A 29 -0.38 4.66 6.67
N ASN A 30 0.95 4.79 6.73
CA ASN A 30 1.63 6.09 6.88
C ASN A 30 1.84 6.85 5.57
N VAL A 31 1.85 6.18 4.42
CA VAL A 31 2.11 6.82 3.11
C VAL A 31 0.88 7.56 2.55
N LEU A 32 -0.33 7.18 2.94
CA LEU A 32 -1.56 7.84 2.50
C LEU A 32 -1.71 9.22 3.16
N LEU A 33 -2.04 10.25 2.37
CA LEU A 33 -2.13 11.65 2.83
C LEU A 33 -3.37 11.92 3.70
N GLY A 34 -4.30 10.97 3.77
CA GLY A 34 -5.49 11.03 4.61
C GLY A 34 -6.68 10.31 4.00
N SER A 35 -7.86 10.58 4.55
CA SER A 35 -9.10 9.90 4.11
C SER A 35 -9.49 10.18 2.66
N SER A 36 -8.98 11.24 2.04
CA SER A 36 -9.24 11.58 0.63
C SER A 36 -8.58 10.62 -0.34
N ASP A 37 -7.49 9.97 0.06
CA ASP A 37 -6.75 9.03 -0.80
C ASP A 37 -7.42 7.65 -0.81
N ILE A 38 -8.29 7.38 0.17
CA ILE A 38 -9.01 6.11 0.30
C ILE A 38 -10.37 6.26 -0.38
N ASP A 39 -10.46 5.82 -1.63
CA ASP A 39 -11.72 5.73 -2.35
C ASP A 39 -12.03 4.27 -2.77
N VAL A 40 -13.26 4.06 -3.25
CA VAL A 40 -13.74 2.74 -3.68
C VAL A 40 -12.90 2.19 -4.82
N LYS A 41 -12.33 3.04 -5.68
CA LYS A 41 -11.51 2.62 -6.80
C LYS A 41 -10.18 2.05 -6.29
N LEU A 42 -9.46 2.78 -5.44
CA LEU A 42 -8.21 2.34 -4.84
C LEU A 42 -8.39 1.01 -4.10
N LEU A 43 -9.45 0.90 -3.28
CA LEU A 43 -9.67 -0.31 -2.49
C LEU A 43 -10.00 -1.51 -3.37
N ASN A 44 -10.82 -1.37 -4.41
CA ASN A 44 -11.08 -2.48 -5.33
C ASN A 44 -9.85 -2.83 -6.18
N GLU A 45 -9.04 -1.86 -6.61
CA GLU A 45 -7.77 -2.12 -7.28
C GLU A 45 -6.80 -2.88 -6.36
N LEU A 46 -6.72 -2.52 -5.08
CA LEU A 46 -5.94 -3.24 -4.08
C LEU A 46 -6.42 -4.70 -3.97
N LEU A 47 -7.72 -4.94 -3.80
CA LEU A 47 -8.25 -6.31 -3.70
C LEU A 47 -7.94 -7.15 -4.95
N ASN A 48 -8.09 -6.56 -6.14
CA ASN A 48 -7.76 -7.23 -7.40
C ASN A 48 -6.27 -7.57 -7.52
N ASN A 49 -5.37 -6.69 -7.10
CA ASN A 49 -3.92 -6.95 -7.13
C ASN A 49 -3.51 -8.12 -6.22
N TYR A 50 -4.30 -8.42 -5.20
CA TYR A 50 -4.10 -9.55 -4.29
C TYR A 50 -4.98 -10.76 -4.63
N ASP A 51 -5.65 -10.75 -5.79
CA ASP A 51 -6.56 -11.81 -6.25
C ASP A 51 -7.70 -12.12 -5.25
N ILE A 52 -8.12 -11.11 -4.47
CA ILE A 52 -9.20 -11.20 -3.50
C ILE A 52 -10.52 -10.89 -4.21
N SER A 53 -11.19 -11.92 -4.71
CA SER A 53 -12.46 -11.81 -5.44
C SER A 53 -13.71 -11.97 -4.57
N ASN A 54 -13.56 -12.40 -3.33
CA ASN A 54 -14.67 -12.63 -2.40
C ASN A 54 -15.13 -11.37 -1.66
N ILE A 55 -14.49 -10.22 -1.90
CA ILE A 55 -14.81 -8.92 -1.29
C ILE A 55 -14.95 -7.90 -2.42
N VAL A 56 -16.00 -7.07 -2.36
CA VAL A 56 -16.21 -5.92 -3.26
C VAL A 56 -16.56 -4.72 -2.41
N ILE A 57 -15.85 -3.61 -2.61
CA ILE A 57 -16.14 -2.34 -1.94
C ILE A 57 -17.10 -1.53 -2.81
N SER A 58 -18.15 -0.98 -2.20
CA SER A 58 -19.11 -0.09 -2.86
C SER A 58 -19.28 1.21 -2.07
N GLU A 59 -19.65 2.28 -2.77
CA GLU A 59 -20.09 3.52 -2.14
C GLU A 59 -21.35 3.27 -1.28
N LYS A 60 -21.52 4.10 -0.25
CA LYS A 60 -22.68 4.06 0.65
C LYS A 60 -23.86 4.84 0.11
#